data_AF-A0A953ULW5-F1
#
_entry.id   AF-A0A953ULW5-F1
#
_cell.length_a   1.000
_cell.length_b   1.000
_cell.length_c   1.000
_cell.angle_alpha   90.00
_cell.angle_beta   90.00
_cell.angle_gamma   90.00
#
_symmetry.space_group_name_H-M   'P 1'
#
loop_
_entity.id
_entity.type
_entity.pdbx_description
1 polymer ?
#
loop_
_entity_poly.entity_id
_entity_poly.type
_entity_poly.pdbx_seq_one_letter_code
_entity_poly.pdbx_strand_id
1 'polypeptide(L)'
;MIPFMEKFPELGAAETRSVTVTVKGRLVDLPDGEYGFLELYCNEPGCDCRRVTIDVLRPETGWRKIWATISYGWASLDFYRKWGPSQDPREMQGPSLDTLNAQSPYSSALLDLFRSLLQSPEYVERLKRHYQMFRATIDQTGGSSARHEIHRLRNRSAKLRDPKRRSRRPH
;
A
#
# COMPACT_ATOMS: atom_id res chain seq x y z
N MET A 1 1.26 4.26 -3.83
CA MET A 1 1.34 3.53 -2.55
C MET A 1 1.68 4.55 -1.48
N ILE A 2 1.03 4.53 -0.32
CA ILE A 2 1.40 5.37 0.83
C ILE A 2 1.43 4.52 2.12
N PRO A 3 2.22 4.91 3.14
CA PRO A 3 2.31 4.19 4.40
C PRO A 3 0.95 4.04 5.11
N PHE A 4 0.71 2.86 5.67
CA PHE A 4 -0.48 2.58 6.49
C PHE A 4 -0.62 3.57 7.65
N MET A 5 0.50 3.89 8.29
CA MET A 5 0.55 4.81 9.43
C MET A 5 0.17 6.25 9.08
N GLU A 6 0.13 6.65 7.80
CA GLU A 6 -0.41 7.97 7.42
C GLU A 6 -1.93 8.06 7.66
N LYS A 7 -2.64 6.93 7.61
CA LYS A 7 -4.09 6.86 7.89
C LYS A 7 -4.39 6.36 9.29
N PHE A 8 -3.50 5.54 9.86
CA PHE A 8 -3.67 4.94 11.19
C PHE A 8 -2.36 5.10 12.00
N PRO A 9 -2.03 6.30 12.47
CA PRO A 9 -0.73 6.57 13.09
C PRO A 9 -0.50 5.78 14.38
N GLU A 10 -1.49 5.73 15.28
CA GLU A 10 -1.38 5.02 16.56
C GLU A 10 -1.28 3.50 16.34
N LEU A 11 -2.18 2.94 15.53
CA LEU A 11 -2.18 1.51 15.23
C LEU A 11 -0.95 1.10 14.42
N GLY A 12 -0.54 1.91 13.44
CA GLY A 12 0.67 1.72 12.68
C GLY A 12 1.91 1.69 13.59
N ALA A 13 2.02 2.61 14.55
CA ALA A 13 3.12 2.61 15.51
C ALA A 13 3.10 1.37 16.43
N ALA A 14 1.92 0.91 16.84
CA ALA A 14 1.77 -0.25 17.72
C ALA A 14 1.95 -1.60 17.02
N GLU A 15 1.58 -1.71 15.75
CA GLU A 15 1.50 -3.00 15.04
C GLU A 15 2.52 -3.18 13.90
N THR A 16 3.30 -2.14 13.57
CA THR A 16 4.42 -2.27 12.62
C THR A 16 5.37 -3.35 13.09
N ARG A 17 5.64 -4.32 12.22
CA ARG A 17 6.51 -5.44 12.57
C ARG A 17 7.95 -4.96 12.60
N SER A 18 8.66 -5.22 13.69
CA SER A 18 10.12 -5.16 13.74
C SER A 18 10.73 -6.50 14.10
N VAL A 19 12.00 -6.68 13.69
CA VAL A 19 12.81 -7.85 14.03
C VAL A 19 14.20 -7.39 14.44
N THR A 20 14.66 -7.86 15.60
CA THR A 20 16.05 -7.69 16.03
C THR A 20 16.89 -8.86 15.52
N VAL A 21 17.89 -8.56 14.69
CA VAL A 21 18.90 -9.52 14.22
C VAL A 21 20.15 -9.40 15.09
N THR A 22 20.68 -10.56 15.50
CA THR A 22 21.96 -10.66 16.22
C THR A 22 22.83 -11.73 15.56
N VAL A 23 24.16 -11.56 15.53
CA VAL A 23 25.12 -12.47 14.87
C VAL A 23 24.96 -13.94 15.31
N LYS A 24 24.47 -14.21 16.52
CA LYS A 24 24.20 -15.59 17.00
C LYS A 24 22.99 -16.24 16.32
N GLY A 25 22.18 -15.47 15.59
CA GLY A 25 20.91 -15.84 14.98
C GLY A 25 20.97 -15.98 13.46
N ARG A 26 21.85 -16.87 12.94
CA ARG A 26 21.76 -17.55 11.63
C ARG A 26 21.65 -16.71 10.33
N LEU A 27 21.50 -15.39 10.36
CA LEU A 27 21.49 -14.52 9.18
C LEU A 27 22.87 -13.88 9.01
N VAL A 28 23.82 -14.68 8.51
CA VAL A 28 25.25 -14.30 8.35
C VAL A 28 25.43 -13.02 7.50
N ASP A 29 24.43 -12.69 6.68
CA ASP A 29 24.49 -11.61 5.70
C ASP A 29 23.78 -10.32 6.13
N LEU A 30 23.22 -10.23 7.34
CA LEU A 30 22.61 -9.00 7.85
C LEU A 30 23.43 -8.41 9.00
N PRO A 31 23.73 -7.10 8.97
CA PRO A 31 24.28 -6.42 10.13
C PRO A 31 23.35 -6.54 11.34
N ASP A 32 23.94 -6.60 12.52
CA ASP A 32 23.17 -6.56 13.78
C ASP A 32 22.33 -5.29 13.87
N GLY A 33 21.16 -5.44 14.49
CA GLY A 33 20.26 -4.34 14.81
C GLY A 33 18.80 -4.65 14.53
N GLU A 34 17.97 -3.62 14.64
CA GLU A 34 16.54 -3.72 14.42
C GLU A 34 16.17 -3.36 12.98
N TYR A 35 15.23 -4.11 12.43
CA TYR A 35 14.67 -3.91 11.10
C TYR A 35 13.15 -3.76 11.20
N GLY A 36 12.64 -2.58 10.83
CA GLY A 36 11.21 -2.29 10.74
C GLY A 36 10.67 -2.58 9.35
N PHE A 37 9.53 -3.25 9.26
CA PHE A 37 8.84 -3.62 8.02
C PHE A 37 7.63 -2.71 7.84
N LEU A 38 7.86 -1.52 7.28
CA LEU A 38 6.84 -0.51 7.11
C LEU A 38 5.87 -0.89 5.98
N GLU A 39 4.58 -0.93 6.28
CA GLU A 39 3.53 -1.29 5.32
C GLU A 39 3.08 -0.09 4.49
N LEU A 40 3.07 -0.24 3.16
CA LEU A 40 2.51 0.71 2.21
C LEU A 40 1.40 0.04 1.39
N TYR A 41 0.28 0.75 1.24
CA TYR A 41 -0.90 0.27 0.52
C TYR A 41 -1.30 1.17 -0.64
N CYS A 42 -2.03 0.62 -1.61
CA CYS A 42 -2.48 1.38 -2.78
C CYS A 42 -3.57 2.37 -2.37
N ASN A 43 -3.37 3.64 -2.71
CA ASN A 43 -4.26 4.76 -2.43
C ASN A 43 -5.12 5.18 -3.61
N GLU A 44 -5.14 4.39 -4.70
CA GLU A 44 -6.05 4.60 -5.81
C GLU A 44 -7.48 4.21 -5.41
N PRO A 45 -8.49 5.07 -5.55
CA PRO A 45 -9.88 4.75 -5.25
C PRO A 45 -10.40 3.55 -6.06
N GLY A 46 -11.12 2.63 -5.44
CA GLY A 46 -11.72 1.44 -6.07
C GLY A 46 -10.76 0.30 -6.42
N CYS A 47 -9.45 0.46 -6.21
CA CYS A 47 -8.44 -0.57 -6.48
C CYS A 47 -8.48 -1.72 -5.44
N ASP A 48 -8.69 -2.97 -5.88
CA ASP A 48 -8.56 -4.17 -5.04
C ASP A 48 -7.25 -4.94 -5.33
N CYS A 49 -6.08 -4.28 -5.28
CA CYS A 49 -4.83 -4.94 -5.67
C CYS A 49 -4.44 -6.14 -4.79
N ARG A 50 -4.95 -6.26 -3.55
CA ARG A 50 -4.61 -7.31 -2.58
C ARG A 50 -3.10 -7.50 -2.40
N ARG A 51 -2.39 -6.38 -2.35
CA ARG A 51 -0.93 -6.31 -2.26
C ARG A 51 -0.52 -5.31 -1.19
N VAL A 52 0.63 -5.57 -0.60
CA VAL A 52 1.36 -4.64 0.26
C VAL A 52 2.76 -4.44 -0.32
N THR A 53 3.25 -3.20 -0.27
CA THR A 53 4.67 -2.90 -0.44
C THR A 53 5.26 -2.70 0.95
N ILE A 54 6.40 -3.33 1.22
CA ILE A 54 7.10 -3.23 2.49
C ILE A 54 8.41 -2.48 2.27
N ASP A 55 8.56 -1.34 2.92
CA ASP A 55 9.86 -0.67 3.02
C ASP A 55 10.54 -1.14 4.31
N VAL A 56 11.71 -1.76 4.15
CA VAL A 56 12.52 -2.17 5.29
C VAL A 56 13.44 -1.04 5.70
N LEU A 57 13.27 -0.57 6.94
CA LEU A 57 13.99 0.55 7.52
C LEU A 57 14.76 0.13 8.76
N ARG A 58 15.77 0.91 9.11
CA ARG A 58 16.56 0.75 10.34
C ARG A 58 16.51 2.00 11.21
N PRO A 59 16.23 1.87 12.53
CA PRO A 59 16.27 3.00 13.45
C PRO A 59 17.63 3.70 13.48
N GLU A 60 18.72 2.93 13.44
CA GLU A 60 20.07 3.46 13.58
C GLU A 60 20.49 4.32 12.37
N THR A 61 19.76 4.21 11.25
CA THR A 61 19.94 5.06 10.06
C THR A 61 19.01 6.28 10.05
N GLY A 62 18.35 6.56 11.17
CA GLY A 62 17.40 7.67 11.34
C GLY A 62 16.10 7.48 10.55
N TRP A 63 15.71 6.23 10.24
CA TRP A 63 14.48 5.90 9.49
C TRP A 63 14.37 6.48 8.08
N ARG A 64 15.46 7.02 7.51
CA ARG A 64 15.45 7.69 6.20
C ARG A 64 15.92 6.82 5.05
N LYS A 65 16.72 5.79 5.34
CA LYS A 65 17.29 4.91 4.33
C LYS A 65 16.41 3.67 4.18
N ILE A 66 15.92 3.42 2.98
CA ILE A 66 15.30 2.16 2.60
C ILE A 66 16.39 1.13 2.34
N TRP A 67 16.33 0.00 3.04
CA TRP A 67 17.27 -1.11 2.90
C TRP A 67 16.78 -2.16 1.91
N ALA A 68 15.46 -2.32 1.79
CA ALA A 68 14.82 -3.11 0.75
C ALA A 68 13.39 -2.62 0.56
N THR A 69 12.92 -2.64 -0.68
CA THR A 69 11.48 -2.56 -0.99
C THR A 69 11.00 -3.92 -1.47
N ILE A 70 10.03 -4.49 -0.77
CA ILE A 70 9.50 -5.84 -1.01
C ILE A 70 8.03 -5.72 -1.41
N SER A 71 7.64 -6.35 -2.51
CA SER A 71 6.23 -6.53 -2.88
C SER A 71 5.71 -7.84 -2.30
N TYR A 72 4.47 -7.84 -1.79
CA TYR A 72 3.79 -9.07 -1.40
C TYR A 72 2.32 -9.05 -1.83
N GLY A 73 1.94 -10.02 -2.66
CA GLY A 73 0.55 -10.29 -3.02
C GLY A 73 0.05 -11.62 -2.49
N TRP A 74 -1.09 -11.62 -1.80
CA TRP A 74 -1.68 -12.81 -1.19
C TRP A 74 -2.83 -13.42 -2.00
N ALA A 75 -3.22 -12.82 -3.12
CA ALA A 75 -4.28 -13.36 -3.95
C ALA A 75 -3.78 -14.53 -4.82
N SER A 76 -4.73 -15.27 -5.42
CA SER A 76 -4.41 -16.35 -6.34
C SER A 76 -3.84 -15.83 -7.66
N LEU A 77 -3.12 -16.67 -8.40
CA LEU A 77 -2.68 -16.35 -9.76
C LEU A 77 -3.86 -15.98 -10.67
N ASP A 78 -5.00 -16.68 -10.55
CA ASP A 78 -6.20 -16.37 -11.33
C ASP A 78 -6.79 -15.01 -11.03
N PHE A 79 -6.69 -14.56 -9.77
CA PHE A 79 -7.05 -13.20 -9.42
C PHE A 79 -6.15 -12.21 -10.15
N TYR A 80 -4.83 -12.37 -10.05
CA TYR A 80 -3.87 -11.45 -10.66
C TYR A 80 -3.91 -11.45 -12.19
N ARG A 81 -4.18 -12.59 -12.84
CA ARG A 81 -4.43 -12.67 -14.29
C ARG A 81 -5.57 -11.75 -14.74
N LYS A 82 -6.63 -11.67 -13.94
CA LYS A 82 -7.82 -10.86 -14.26
C LYS A 82 -7.63 -9.40 -13.86
N TRP A 83 -7.00 -9.17 -12.70
CA TRP A 83 -6.83 -7.83 -12.14
C TRP A 83 -5.76 -7.01 -12.87
N GLY A 84 -4.64 -7.65 -13.26
CA GLY A 84 -3.52 -7.00 -13.95
C GLY A 84 -3.08 -7.78 -15.19
N PRO A 85 -3.89 -7.82 -16.27
CA PRO A 85 -3.64 -8.68 -17.43
C PRO A 85 -2.37 -8.33 -18.21
N SER A 86 -1.76 -7.16 -17.97
CA SER A 86 -0.52 -6.70 -18.59
C SER A 86 0.74 -7.04 -17.79
N GLN A 87 0.62 -7.65 -16.60
CA GLN A 87 1.74 -8.03 -15.74
C GLN A 87 1.80 -9.55 -15.59
N ASP A 88 2.99 -10.12 -15.33
CA ASP A 88 3.09 -11.54 -14.99
C ASP A 88 2.49 -11.77 -13.59
N PRO A 89 1.42 -12.57 -13.46
CA PRO A 89 0.81 -12.89 -12.16
C PRO A 89 1.81 -13.50 -11.16
N ARG A 90 2.88 -14.15 -11.62
CA ARG A 90 3.92 -14.75 -10.78
C ARG A 90 4.81 -13.71 -10.11
N GLU A 91 4.96 -12.54 -10.72
CA GLU A 91 5.70 -11.42 -10.12
C GLU A 91 4.86 -10.70 -9.04
N MET A 92 3.54 -10.89 -9.09
CA MET A 92 2.58 -10.25 -8.19
C MET A 92 2.23 -11.12 -6.99
N GLN A 93 2.22 -12.45 -7.16
CA GLN A 93 1.92 -13.39 -6.09
C GLN A 93 3.16 -13.70 -5.25
N GLY A 94 2.98 -13.70 -3.93
CA GLY A 94 4.05 -14.00 -2.98
C GLY A 94 5.01 -12.84 -2.79
N PRO A 95 6.03 -13.01 -1.92
CA PRO A 95 7.00 -11.99 -1.63
C PRO A 95 8.11 -11.94 -2.70
N SER A 96 8.37 -10.75 -3.24
CA SER A 96 9.41 -10.48 -4.25
C SER A 96 10.09 -9.14 -4.00
N LEU A 97 11.34 -8.98 -4.45
CA LEU A 97 11.99 -7.66 -4.45
C LEU A 97 11.34 -6.79 -5.51
N ASP A 98 10.96 -5.58 -5.13
CA ASP A 98 10.56 -4.56 -6.09
C ASP A 98 11.82 -3.88 -6.65
N THR A 99 12.30 -4.41 -7.77
CA THR A 99 13.56 -3.96 -8.39
C THR A 99 13.49 -2.55 -8.98
N LEU A 100 12.30 -1.95 -9.06
CA LEU A 100 12.12 -0.57 -9.51
C LEU A 100 12.30 0.44 -8.37
N ASN A 101 12.36 -0.03 -7.13
CA ASN A 101 12.51 0.78 -5.93
C ASN A 101 13.87 0.57 -5.25
N ALA A 102 14.13 1.33 -4.19
CA ALA A 102 15.42 1.32 -3.51
C ALA A 102 15.76 -0.07 -2.95
N GLN A 103 16.97 -0.54 -3.26
CA GLN A 103 17.54 -1.78 -2.76
C GLN A 103 18.92 -1.53 -2.18
N SER A 104 19.34 -2.38 -1.25
CA SER A 104 20.71 -2.42 -0.73
C SER A 104 21.34 -3.78 -1.03
N PRO A 105 22.64 -3.95 -0.79
CA PRO A 105 23.27 -5.29 -0.87
C PRO A 105 22.61 -6.34 0.04
N TYR A 106 21.85 -5.90 1.05
CA TYR A 106 21.17 -6.76 2.02
C TYR A 106 19.77 -7.18 1.61
N SER A 107 19.26 -6.69 0.47
CA SER A 107 17.86 -6.89 0.07
C SER A 107 17.45 -8.35 -0.03
N SER A 108 18.32 -9.22 -0.54
CA SER A 108 18.00 -10.65 -0.63
C SER A 108 17.80 -11.27 0.77
N ALA A 109 18.69 -10.97 1.71
CA ALA A 109 18.59 -11.49 3.07
C ALA A 109 17.36 -10.91 3.82
N LEU A 110 16.99 -9.66 3.54
CA LEU A 110 15.76 -9.05 4.07
C LEU A 110 14.49 -9.66 3.47
N LEU A 111 14.51 -10.05 2.19
CA LEU A 111 13.42 -10.81 1.58
C LEU A 111 13.27 -12.19 2.24
N ASP A 112 14.37 -12.88 2.52
CA ASP A 112 14.33 -14.18 3.20
C ASP A 112 13.85 -14.05 4.65
N LEU A 113 14.25 -12.99 5.35
CA LEU A 113 13.70 -12.65 6.65
C LEU A 113 12.19 -12.40 6.56
N PHE A 114 11.73 -11.65 5.56
CA PHE A 114 10.30 -11.41 5.35
C PHE A 114 9.53 -12.71 5.03
N ARG A 115 10.08 -13.60 4.21
CA ARG A 115 9.52 -14.95 3.95
C ARG A 115 9.36 -15.76 5.23
N SER A 116 10.30 -15.64 6.17
CA SER A 116 10.21 -16.29 7.49
C SER A 116 9.07 -15.72 8.34
N LEU A 117 8.86 -14.40 8.29
CA LEU A 117 7.75 -13.74 8.98
C LEU A 117 6.39 -14.19 8.42
N LEU A 118 6.30 -14.38 7.11
CA LEU A 118 5.08 -14.87 6.45
C LEU A 118 4.70 -16.31 6.82
N GLN A 119 5.58 -17.07 7.49
CA GLN A 119 5.23 -18.39 8.04
C GLN A 119 4.25 -18.29 9.23
N SER A 120 4.09 -17.11 9.84
CA SER A 120 3.05 -16.87 10.85
C SER A 120 1.74 -16.49 10.15
N PRO A 121 0.69 -17.31 10.27
CA PRO A 121 -0.63 -16.96 9.74
C PRO A 121 -1.19 -15.67 10.34
N GLU A 122 -0.89 -15.41 11.61
CA GLU A 122 -1.33 -14.20 12.32
C GLU A 122 -0.72 -12.94 11.71
N TYR A 123 0.53 -13.01 11.24
CA TYR A 123 1.13 -11.88 10.54
C TYR A 123 0.49 -11.66 9.17
N VAL A 124 0.23 -12.72 8.42
CA VAL A 124 -0.44 -12.64 7.12
C VAL A 124 -1.85 -12.04 7.27
N GLU A 125 -2.63 -12.49 8.26
CA GLU A 125 -3.96 -11.96 8.52
C GLU A 125 -3.92 -10.51 9.00
N ARG A 126 -2.88 -10.10 9.76
CA ARG A 126 -2.68 -8.69 10.11
C ARG A 126 -2.47 -7.80 8.88
N LEU A 127 -1.63 -8.21 7.93
CA LEU A 127 -1.43 -7.48 6.67
C LEU A 127 -2.74 -7.33 5.89
N LYS A 128 -3.53 -8.42 5.80
CA LYS A 128 -4.84 -8.38 5.12
C LYS A 128 -5.84 -7.46 5.83
N ARG A 129 -5.87 -7.49 7.17
CA ARG A 129 -6.72 -6.61 7.98
C ARG A 129 -6.35 -5.14 7.77
N HIS A 130 -5.07 -4.80 7.85
CA HIS A 130 -4.58 -3.45 7.58
C HIS A 130 -4.94 -2.98 6.18
N TYR A 131 -4.77 -3.83 5.17
CA TYR A 131 -5.22 -3.55 3.82
C TYR A 131 -6.72 -3.22 3.77
N GLN A 132 -7.58 -4.04 4.36
CA GLN A 132 -9.03 -3.81 4.37
C GLN A 132 -9.40 -2.49 5.06
N MET A 133 -8.81 -2.21 6.23
CA MET A 133 -8.99 -0.95 6.94
C MET A 133 -8.59 0.24 6.07
N PHE A 134 -7.44 0.13 5.42
CA PHE A 134 -6.91 1.16 4.54
C PHE A 134 -7.80 1.39 3.31
N ARG A 135 -8.25 0.31 2.65
CA ARG A 135 -9.19 0.38 1.52
C ARG A 135 -10.50 1.07 1.91
N ALA A 136 -11.07 0.71 3.05
CA ALA A 136 -12.29 1.34 3.56
C ALA A 136 -12.13 2.86 3.72
N THR A 137 -11.00 3.33 4.24
CA THR A 137 -10.72 4.77 4.38
C THR A 137 -10.53 5.47 3.02
N ILE A 138 -9.79 4.88 2.10
CA ILE A 138 -9.55 5.47 0.76
C ILE A 138 -10.84 5.55 -0.04
N ASP A 139 -11.65 4.49 -0.04
CA ASP A 139 -12.86 4.42 -0.86
C ASP A 139 -13.99 5.31 -0.32
N GLN A 140 -14.08 5.51 1.00
CA GLN A 140 -14.97 6.51 1.59
C GLN A 140 -14.59 7.93 1.18
N THR A 141 -13.29 8.24 1.18
CA THR A 141 -12.77 9.56 0.82
C THR A 141 -12.95 9.84 -0.69
N GLY A 142 -12.63 8.86 -1.54
CA GLY A 142 -12.80 8.95 -2.99
C GLY A 142 -14.26 9.04 -3.42
N GLY A 143 -15.15 8.26 -2.78
CA GLY A 143 -16.58 8.26 -3.05
C GLY A 143 -17.28 9.58 -2.68
N SER A 144 -16.83 10.25 -1.61
CA SER A 144 -17.36 11.56 -1.22
C SER A 144 -16.98 12.68 -2.20
N SER A 145 -15.76 12.63 -2.74
CA SER A 145 -15.28 13.56 -3.77
C SER A 145 -16.05 13.36 -5.09
N ALA A 146 -16.20 12.12 -5.55
CA ALA A 146 -16.97 11.80 -6.77
C ALA A 146 -18.44 12.20 -6.66
N ARG A 147 -19.08 12.02 -5.49
CA ARG A 147 -20.47 12.47 -5.25
C ARG A 147 -20.60 14.00 -5.29
N HIS A 148 -19.64 14.73 -4.75
CA HIS A 148 -19.62 16.20 -4.84
C HIS A 148 -19.45 16.69 -6.28
N GLU A 149 -18.63 16.02 -7.07
CA GLU A 149 -18.41 16.35 -8.48
C GLU A 149 -19.65 16.06 -9.34
N ILE A 150 -20.29 14.90 -9.15
CA ILE A 150 -21.56 14.55 -9.81
C ILE A 150 -22.65 15.56 -9.44
N HIS A 151 -22.76 15.95 -8.17
CA HIS A 151 -23.73 16.96 -7.73
C HIS A 151 -23.43 18.34 -8.33
N ARG A 152 -22.16 18.76 -8.41
CA ARG A 152 -21.74 20.01 -9.10
C ARG A 152 -22.09 19.99 -10.58
N LEU A 153 -21.81 18.89 -11.29
CA LEU A 153 -22.10 18.75 -12.73
C LEU A 153 -23.60 18.73 -13.01
N ARG A 154 -24.38 18.05 -12.16
CA ARG A 154 -25.85 18.03 -12.24
C ARG A 154 -26.45 19.41 -11.96
N ASN A 155 -25.94 20.14 -10.98
CA ASN A 155 -26.38 21.51 -10.69
C ASN A 155 -25.99 22.52 -11.79
N ARG A 156 -24.82 22.35 -12.42
CA ARG A 156 -24.44 23.13 -13.61
C ARG A 156 -25.38 22.88 -14.79
N SER A 157 -25.70 21.61 -15.05
CA SER A 157 -26.63 21.23 -16.12
C SER A 157 -28.05 21.74 -15.87
N ALA A 158 -28.52 21.73 -14.62
CA ALA A 158 -29.81 22.31 -14.24
C ALA A 158 -29.83 23.84 -14.43
N LYS A 159 -28.75 24.55 -14.07
CA LYS A 159 -28.63 26.01 -14.30
C LYS A 159 -28.61 26.39 -15.78
N LEU A 160 -28.07 25.54 -16.66
CA LEU A 160 -28.04 25.77 -18.11
C LEU A 160 -29.39 25.49 -18.80
N ARG A 161 -30.26 24.69 -18.18
CA ARG A 161 -31.59 24.33 -18.68
C ARG A 161 -32.70 25.24 -18.17
N ASP A 162 -32.40 26.20 -17.27
CA ASP A 162 -33.38 27.15 -16.76
C ASP A 162 -33.79 28.17 -17.85
N PRO A 163 -35.02 28.09 -18.40
CA PRO A 163 -35.47 28.95 -19.50
C PRO A 163 -35.60 30.42 -19.08
N LYS A 164 -35.72 30.71 -17.77
CA LYS A 164 -35.96 32.06 -17.24
C LYS A 164 -34.74 32.99 -17.32
N ARG A 165 -33.55 32.48 -17.61
CA ARG A 165 -32.31 33.28 -17.73
C ARG A 165 -31.93 33.67 -19.15
N ARG A 166 -32.64 33.18 -20.18
CA ARG A 166 -32.38 33.54 -21.59
C ARG A 166 -33.01 34.87 -22.04
N SER A 167 -33.86 35.52 -21.23
CA SER A 167 -34.58 36.74 -21.64
C SER A 167 -34.04 38.05 -21.06
N ARG A 168 -32.73 38.27 -21.12
CA ARG A 168 -32.17 39.62 -20.93
C ARG A 168 -31.14 39.92 -22.02
N ARG A 169 -31.64 40.35 -23.18
CA ARG A 169 -30.87 41.20 -24.11
C ARG A 169 -31.39 42.64 -23.93
N PRO A 170 -30.53 43.63 -23.67
CA PRO A 170 -30.96 45.03 -23.68
C PRO A 170 -31.11 45.51 -25.12
N HIS A 171 -32.13 46.31 -25.37
CA HIS A 171 -32.26 47.18 -26.55
C HIS A 171 -31.48 48.48 -26.31
#